data_AF-A0A6I9NNS9-F1
#
_entry.id   AF-A0A6I9NNS9-F1
#
_cell.length_a   1.000
_cell.length_b   1.000
_cell.length_c   1.000
_cell.angle_alpha   90.00
_cell.angle_beta   90.00
_cell.angle_gamma   90.00
#
_symmetry.space_group_name_H-M   'P 1'
#
loop_
_entity.id
_entity.type
_entity.pdbx_description
1 polymer ?
#
loop_
_entity_poly.entity_id
_entity_poly.type
_entity_poly.pdbx_seq_one_letter_code
_entity_poly.pdbx_strand_id
1 'polypeptide(L)'
;MYLIYCPIVFTVLYRKGPPFYHASYSVVIERVDGAFRGSALRPFSWRSLAALSRITANVSKELMLCYIIYPTGLSEAELDSPVCLSRLSVQEVIVSRWVSSKERTEQEDI
;
A
#
# COMPACT_ATOMS: atom_id res chain seq x y z
N MET A 1 -5.39 -12.86 -10.72
CA MET A 1 -5.38 -11.93 -9.58
C MET A 1 -6.80 -11.92 -9.01
N TYR A 2 -7.05 -12.65 -7.92
CA TYR A 2 -8.40 -12.77 -7.36
C TYR A 2 -8.59 -11.68 -6.30
N LEU A 3 -9.51 -10.75 -6.60
CA LEU A 3 -9.86 -9.61 -5.74
C LEU A 3 -11.03 -10.02 -4.85
N ILE A 4 -10.82 -10.11 -3.53
CA ILE A 4 -11.90 -10.31 -2.56
C ILE A 4 -12.09 -8.97 -1.83
N TYR A 5 -13.27 -8.37 -1.98
CA TYR A 5 -13.62 -7.07 -1.41
C TYR A 5 -13.99 -7.25 0.07
N CYS A 6 -13.19 -6.68 0.97
CA CYS A 6 -13.53 -6.55 2.39
C CYS A 6 -13.73 -5.06 2.68
N PRO A 7 -14.89 -4.61 3.20
CA PRO A 7 -15.22 -3.18 3.33
C PRO A 7 -14.31 -2.39 4.31
N ILE A 8 -13.36 -3.06 4.96
CA ILE A 8 -12.41 -2.48 5.93
C ILE A 8 -10.95 -2.60 5.43
N VAL A 9 -10.67 -3.46 4.43
CA VAL A 9 -9.32 -3.77 3.92
C VAL A 9 -9.33 -3.65 2.39
N PHE A 10 -8.64 -2.64 1.88
CA PHE A 10 -8.81 -2.16 0.52
C PHE A 10 -8.29 -3.11 -0.58
N THR A 11 -7.26 -3.92 -0.33
CA THR A 11 -6.90 -5.08 -1.18
C THR A 11 -6.00 -6.03 -0.39
N VAL A 12 -6.08 -7.32 -0.68
CA VAL A 12 -5.30 -8.37 -0.03
C VAL A 12 -4.33 -8.96 -1.06
N LEU A 13 -3.01 -8.76 -0.89
CA LEU A 13 -2.00 -9.13 -1.89
C LEU A 13 -1.51 -10.58 -1.70
N TYR A 14 -1.65 -11.40 -2.74
CA TYR A 14 -1.21 -12.80 -2.75
C TYR A 14 -0.02 -13.00 -3.68
N ARG A 15 1.01 -13.72 -3.21
CA ARG A 15 2.17 -14.06 -4.04
C ARG A 15 1.88 -15.12 -5.10
N LYS A 16 1.10 -16.16 -4.76
CA LYS A 16 0.71 -17.24 -5.70
C LYS A 16 -0.78 -17.61 -5.70
N GLY A 17 -1.57 -17.10 -4.75
CA GLY A 17 -3.03 -17.24 -4.71
C GLY A 17 -3.59 -17.81 -3.39
N PRO A 18 -4.91 -17.70 -3.14
CA PRO A 18 -5.56 -18.13 -1.89
C PRO A 18 -5.34 -19.58 -1.45
N PRO A 19 -5.25 -20.58 -2.37
CA PRO A 19 -5.02 -21.97 -1.96
C PRO A 19 -3.60 -22.25 -1.46
N PHE A 20 -2.64 -21.38 -1.79
CA PHE A 20 -1.21 -21.66 -1.60
C PHE A 20 -0.54 -20.73 -0.59
N TYR A 21 -1.08 -19.52 -0.40
CA TYR A 21 -0.53 -18.53 0.53
C TYR A 21 -1.65 -17.75 1.21
N HIS A 22 -1.52 -17.56 2.52
CA HIS A 22 -2.22 -16.49 3.21
C HIS A 22 -1.62 -15.16 2.75
N ALA A 23 -2.49 -14.19 2.45
CA ALA A 23 -1.99 -12.88 2.09
C ALA A 23 -1.42 -12.15 3.29
N SER A 24 -0.18 -11.67 3.12
CA SER A 24 0.60 -11.01 4.15
C SER A 24 0.22 -9.54 4.32
N TYR A 25 -0.33 -8.91 3.28
CA TYR A 25 -0.54 -7.46 3.24
C TYR A 25 -2.00 -7.06 3.06
N SER A 26 -2.38 -6.02 3.78
CA SER A 26 -3.53 -5.14 3.54
C SER A 26 -3.01 -3.91 2.81
N VAL A 27 -3.48 -3.67 1.58
CA VAL A 27 -2.93 -2.63 0.70
C VAL A 27 -3.91 -1.46 0.55
N VAL A 28 -3.39 -0.25 0.70
CA VAL A 28 -4.07 1.01 0.34
C VAL A 28 -3.36 1.57 -0.88
N ILE A 29 -4.12 1.91 -1.93
CA ILE A 29 -3.56 2.44 -3.19
C ILE A 29 -3.89 3.93 -3.29
N GLU A 30 -2.86 4.74 -3.52
CA GLU A 30 -2.99 6.18 -3.74
C GLU A 30 -2.35 6.59 -5.07
N ARG A 31 -3.01 7.52 -5.76
CA ARG A 31 -2.50 8.12 -7.00
C ARG A 31 -1.79 9.43 -6.66
N VAL A 32 -0.54 9.55 -7.08
CA VAL A 32 0.29 10.73 -6.85
C VAL A 32 1.02 11.16 -8.11
N ASP A 33 1.39 12.43 -8.20
CA ASP A 33 2.30 12.95 -9.23
C ASP A 33 3.77 12.69 -8.88
N GLY A 34 4.70 13.09 -9.76
CA GLY A 34 6.14 12.96 -9.55
C GLY A 34 6.71 13.75 -8.36
N ALA A 35 5.94 14.68 -7.77
CA ALA A 35 6.29 15.41 -6.55
C ALA A 35 5.56 14.85 -5.31
N PHE A 36 4.96 13.66 -5.40
CA PHE A 36 4.13 13.04 -4.37
C PHE A 36 2.91 13.87 -3.96
N ARG A 37 2.44 14.74 -4.87
CA ARG A 37 1.24 15.53 -4.68
C ARG A 37 0.11 14.82 -5.39
N GLY A 38 -0.93 14.48 -4.66
CA GLY A 38 -2.07 13.76 -5.20
C GLY A 38 -3.32 14.07 -4.40
N SER A 39 -4.47 14.01 -5.08
CA SER A 39 -5.73 13.85 -4.39
C SER A 39 -5.76 12.40 -3.89
N ALA A 40 -5.47 12.19 -2.60
CA ALA A 40 -5.68 10.89 -2.00
C ALA A 40 -7.14 10.49 -2.28
N LEU A 41 -7.35 9.36 -2.95
CA LEU A 41 -8.69 8.83 -3.23
C LEU A 41 -9.54 8.77 -1.96
N ARG A 42 -8.87 8.62 -0.80
CA ARG A 42 -9.42 8.82 0.52
C ARG A 42 -8.38 9.54 1.41
N PRO A 43 -8.55 10.83 1.74
CA PRO A 43 -7.65 11.47 2.68
C PRO A 43 -7.80 10.80 4.06
N PHE A 44 -6.73 10.17 4.55
CA PHE A 44 -6.72 9.60 5.89
C PHE A 44 -6.33 10.67 6.91
N SER A 45 -7.18 10.85 7.93
CA SER A 45 -6.72 11.43 9.18
C SER A 45 -5.76 10.46 9.89
N TRP A 46 -4.90 10.98 10.77
CA TRP A 46 -4.05 10.13 11.59
C TRP A 46 -4.85 9.10 12.41
N ARG A 47 -6.06 9.47 12.85
CA ARG A 47 -6.96 8.56 13.59
C ARG A 47 -7.42 7.39 12.73
N SER A 48 -7.82 7.65 11.49
CA SER A 48 -8.28 6.60 10.57
C SER A 48 -7.15 5.71 10.10
N LEU A 49 -5.95 6.27 9.87
CA LEU A 49 -4.76 5.47 9.58
C LEU A 49 -4.37 4.57 10.76
N ALA A 50 -4.39 5.11 11.99
CA ALA A 50 -4.11 4.32 13.19
C ALA A 50 -5.15 3.21 13.43
N ALA A 51 -6.43 3.49 13.17
CA ALA A 51 -7.49 2.48 13.25
C ALA A 51 -7.27 1.37 12.21
N LEU A 52 -6.93 1.74 10.97
CA LEU A 52 -6.65 0.78 9.90
C LEU A 52 -5.44 -0.10 10.20
N SER A 53 -4.36 0.49 10.73
CA SER A 53 -3.16 -0.23 11.17
C SER A 53 -3.51 -1.24 12.27
N ARG A 54 -4.29 -0.85 13.28
CA ARG A 54 -4.74 -1.76 14.35
C ARG A 54 -5.58 -2.92 13.83
N ILE A 55 -6.55 -2.65 12.96
CA ILE A 55 -7.42 -3.70 12.39
C ILE A 55 -6.61 -4.68 11.54
N THR A 56 -5.67 -4.16 10.75
CA THR A 56 -4.78 -4.96 9.90
C THR A 56 -3.88 -5.87 10.75
N ALA A 57 -3.30 -5.34 11.83
CA ALA A 57 -2.49 -6.11 12.76
C ALA A 57 -3.29 -7.19 13.50
N ASN A 58 -4.55 -6.91 13.88
CA ASN A 58 -5.42 -7.89 14.56
C ASN A 58 -5.67 -9.17 13.74
N VAL A 59 -5.63 -9.07 12.41
CA VAL A 59 -5.75 -10.22 11.50
C VAL A 59 -4.39 -10.77 11.07
N SER A 60 -3.33 -10.44 11.81
CA SER A 60 -1.93 -10.86 11.54
C SER A 60 -1.45 -10.53 10.13
N LYS A 61 -1.83 -9.36 9.62
CA LYS A 61 -1.33 -8.80 8.35
C LYS A 61 -0.55 -7.52 8.60
N GLU A 62 0.22 -7.12 7.60
CA GLU A 62 0.93 -5.84 7.57
C GLU A 62 0.18 -4.85 6.69
N LEU A 63 0.18 -3.57 7.09
CA LEU A 63 -0.45 -2.50 6.30
C LEU A 63 0.59 -1.95 5.32
N MET A 64 0.26 -1.94 4.03
CA MET A 64 1.09 -1.39 2.96
C MET A 64 0.37 -0.22 2.30
N LEU A 65 1.03 0.94 2.25
CA LEU A 65 0.62 2.06 1.41
C LEU A 65 1.36 1.94 0.08
N CYS A 66 0.61 1.95 -1.01
CA CYS A 66 1.11 1.79 -2.37
C CYS A 66 0.78 3.06 -3.16
N TYR A 67 1.82 3.81 -3.50
CA TYR A 67 1.73 5.04 -4.26
C TYR A 67 2.01 4.76 -5.73
N ILE A 68 1.03 4.95 -6.58
CA ILE A 68 1.18 4.90 -8.03
C ILE A 68 1.53 6.31 -8.49
N ILE A 69 2.77 6.48 -8.95
CA ILE A 69 3.35 7.74 -9.39
C ILE A 69 3.08 7.90 -10.89
N TYR A 70 2.32 8.94 -11.22
CA TYR A 70 2.01 9.31 -12.60
C TYR A 70 2.99 10.38 -13.07
N PRO A 71 3.76 10.14 -14.15
CA PRO A 71 4.67 11.14 -14.69
C PRO A 71 3.89 12.32 -15.27
N THR A 72 4.47 13.51 -15.21
CA THR A 72 3.92 14.72 -15.83
C THR A 72 3.91 14.55 -17.35
N GLY A 73 2.75 14.74 -17.99
CA GLY A 73 2.59 14.57 -19.44
C GLY A 73 2.02 13.22 -19.89
N LEU A 74 1.47 12.41 -18.98
CA LEU A 74 0.64 11.27 -19.35
C LEU A 74 -0.78 11.77 -19.72
N SER A 75 -1.25 11.51 -20.94
CA SER A 75 -2.61 11.91 -21.35
C SER A 75 -3.67 10.92 -20.87
N GLU A 76 -4.93 11.36 -20.73
CA GLU A 76 -6.05 10.47 -20.40
C GLU A 76 -6.23 9.35 -21.42
N ALA A 77 -6.00 9.62 -22.71
CA ALA A 77 -6.09 8.59 -23.75
C ALA A 77 -5.03 7.49 -23.62
N GLU A 78 -3.87 7.79 -23.03
CA GLU A 78 -2.86 6.77 -22.74
C GLU A 78 -3.27 5.88 -21.55
N LEU A 79 -4.08 6.38 -20.62
CA LEU A 79 -4.59 5.61 -19.48
C LEU A 79 -5.59 4.52 -19.88
N ASP A 80 -6.23 4.67 -21.04
CA ASP A 80 -7.14 3.66 -21.59
C ASP A 80 -6.41 2.43 -22.14
N SER A 81 -5.09 2.52 -22.32
CA SER A 81 -4.26 1.43 -22.83
C SER A 81 -3.35 0.86 -21.74
N PRO A 82 -3.16 -0.48 -21.67
CA PRO A 82 -2.25 -1.11 -20.71
C PRO A 82 -0.77 -0.70 -20.93
N VAL A 83 -0.45 -0.05 -22.05
CA VAL A 83 0.89 0.49 -22.34
C VAL A 83 1.31 1.53 -21.30
N CYS A 84 0.36 2.26 -20.69
CA CYS A 84 0.67 3.25 -19.65
C CYS A 84 1.39 2.64 -18.44
N LEU A 85 1.15 1.36 -18.12
CA LEU A 85 1.76 0.68 -16.96
C LEU A 85 3.29 0.71 -17.00
N SER A 86 3.88 0.69 -18.20
CA SER A 86 5.34 0.78 -18.38
C SER A 86 5.94 2.13 -17.97
N ARG A 87 5.11 3.18 -17.94
CA ARG A 87 5.51 4.56 -17.60
C ARG A 87 5.14 4.92 -16.16
N LEU A 88 4.36 4.08 -15.47
CA LEU A 88 3.98 4.30 -14.09
C LEU A 88 5.04 3.71 -13.17
N SER A 89 5.34 4.44 -12.09
CA SER A 89 6.20 3.94 -11.02
C SER A 89 5.37 3.62 -9.81
N VAL A 90 5.79 2.63 -9.03
CA VAL A 90 5.13 2.24 -7.78
C VAL A 90 6.10 2.44 -6.63
N GLN A 91 5.64 3.09 -5.57
CA GLN A 91 6.36 3.18 -4.31
C GLN A 91 5.54 2.55 -3.19
N GLU A 92 6.16 1.60 -2.48
CA GLU A 92 5.56 0.85 -1.39
C GLU A 92 6.11 1.35 -0.05
N VAL A 93 5.22 1.54 0.92
CA VAL A 93 5.56 1.91 2.30
C VAL A 93 4.85 0.96 3.24
N ILE A 94 5.61 0.16 3.98
CA ILE A 94 5.07 -0.73 5.00
C ILE A 94 4.91 0.06 6.30
N VAL A 95 3.69 0.11 6.82
CA VAL A 95 3.35 0.79 8.07
C VAL A 95 3.46 -0.22 9.21
N SER A 96 4.52 -0.09 10.00
CA SER A 96 4.75 -0.89 11.20
C SER A 96 4.57 -0.04 12.47
N ARG A 97 4.31 -0.71 13.59
CA ARG A 97 4.32 -0.07 14.90
C ARG A 97 5.77 0.09 15.34
N TRP A 98 6.13 1.31 15.74
CA TRP A 98 7.39 1.55 16.42
C TRP A 98 7.43 0.85 17.79
N VAL A 99 8.48 0.10 18.06
CA VAL A 99 8.67 -0.65 19.30
C VAL A 99 10.09 -0.40 19.81
N SER A 100 10.21 0.36 20.90
CA SER A 100 11.50 0.78 21.45
C SER A 100 12.49 -0.36 21.74
N SER A 101 12.01 -1.55 22.08
CA SER A 101 12.87 -2.71 22.35
C SER A 101 13.47 -3.32 21.08
N LYS A 102 12.79 -3.23 19.93
CA LYS A 102 13.31 -3.74 18.65
C LYS A 102 14.43 -2.86 18.11
N GLU A 103 14.26 -1.54 18.19
CA GLU A 103 15.27 -0.57 17.73
C GLU A 103 16.61 -0.70 18.46
N ARG A 104 16.56 -0.97 19.78
CA ARG A 104 17.78 -1.17 20.57
C ARG A 104 18.60 -2.37 20.08
N THR A 105 17.93 -3.40 19.59
CA THR A 105 18.58 -4.63 19.12
C THR A 105 19.22 -4.40 17.74
N GLU A 106 18.54 -3.70 16.83
CA GLU A 106 19.09 -3.37 15.50
C GLU A 106 20.31 -2.43 15.57
N GLN A 107 20.41 -1.60 16.60
CA GLN A 107 21.57 -0.73 16.83
C GLN A 107 22.82 -1.49 17.33
N GLU A 108 22.65 -2.68 17.91
CA GLU A 108 23.75 -3.50 18.44
C GLU A 108 24.39 -4.39 17.36
N ASP A 109 23.70 -4.60 16.23
CA ASP A 109 24.13 -5.43 15.10
C ASP A 109 24.78 -4.62 13.94
N ILE A 110 25.12 -3.34 14.15
CA ILE A 110 25.77 -2.43 13.17
C ILE A 110 27.20 -2.08 13.57
#